data_AF-A0AAU0ULY6-F1
#
_entry.id   AF-A0AAU0ULY6-F1
#
_cell.length_a   1.000
_cell.length_b   1.000
_cell.length_c   1.000
_cell.angle_alpha   90.00
_cell.angle_beta   90.00
_cell.angle_gamma   90.00
#
_symmetry.space_group_name_H-M   'P 1'
#
loop_
_entity.id
_entity.type
_entity.pdbx_description
1 polymer ?
#
loop_
_entity_poly.entity_id
_entity_poly.type
_entity_poly.pdbx_seq_one_letter_code
_entity_poly.pdbx_strand_id
1 'polypeptide(L)'
;MNTKKIIGTLGLAGFVVMADNWVVSPILPAIANDLGLEISEAGLLITAYMIPFGLLQLIFGPLADRYGKRQVITFSMLFFTVATGLCAIGVA
;
A
#
# COMPACT_ATOMS: atom_id res chain seq x y z
N MET A 1 7.42 25.59 -8.48
CA MET A 1 7.06 24.23 -8.95
C MET A 1 5.72 24.33 -9.68
N ASN A 2 5.65 23.93 -10.95
CA ASN A 2 4.48 24.19 -11.80
C ASN A 2 3.31 23.29 -11.37
N THR A 3 2.17 23.86 -10.95
CA THR A 3 1.04 23.13 -10.31
C THR A 3 0.57 21.93 -11.13
N LYS A 4 0.60 22.03 -12.47
CA LYS A 4 0.28 20.92 -13.38
C LYS A 4 1.19 19.70 -13.19
N LYS A 5 2.48 19.91 -12.95
CA LYS A 5 3.45 18.82 -12.70
C LYS A 5 3.17 18.13 -11.36
N ILE A 6 2.78 18.89 -10.33
CA ILE A 6 2.47 18.35 -9.00
C ILE A 6 1.26 17.42 -9.06
N ILE A 7 0.18 17.89 -9.69
CA ILE A 7 -1.04 17.11 -9.87
C ILE A 7 -0.73 15.84 -10.68
N GLY A 8 0.06 15.96 -11.75
CA GLY A 8 0.49 14.80 -12.53
C GLY A 8 1.26 13.76 -11.70
N THR A 9 2.24 14.18 -10.89
CA THR A 9 3.01 13.27 -10.04
C THR A 9 2.17 12.62 -8.94
N LEU A 10 1.28 13.38 -8.28
CA LEU A 10 0.42 12.84 -7.23
C LEU A 10 -0.66 11.90 -7.81
N GLY A 11 -1.17 12.21 -8.99
CA GLY A 11 -2.13 11.35 -9.69
C GLY A 11 -1.51 10.00 -10.07
N LEU A 12 -0.30 10.00 -10.63
CA LEU A 12 0.44 8.78 -10.91
C LEU A 12 0.76 8.00 -9.63
N ALA A 13 1.17 8.68 -8.57
CA ALA A 13 1.42 8.05 -7.27
C ALA A 13 0.16 7.33 -6.74
N GLY A 14 -0.98 8.01 -6.74
CA GLY A 14 -2.24 7.44 -6.29
C GLY A 14 -2.70 6.26 -7.14
N PHE A 15 -2.50 6.36 -8.47
CA PHE A 15 -2.80 5.25 -9.38
C PHE A 15 -1.98 4.01 -9.07
N VAL A 16 -0.66 4.15 -8.89
CA VAL A 16 0.23 3.02 -8.59
C VAL A 16 -0.16 2.36 -7.27
N VAL A 17 -0.43 3.14 -6.22
CA VAL A 17 -0.82 2.60 -4.90
C VAL A 17 -2.18 1.88 -4.96
N MET A 18 -3.15 2.42 -5.72
CA MET A 18 -4.43 1.73 -5.91
C MET A 18 -4.27 0.46 -6.75
N ALA A 19 -3.51 0.51 -7.83
CA ALA A 19 -3.24 -0.67 -8.65
C ALA A 19 -2.63 -1.80 -7.82
N ASP A 20 -1.63 -1.49 -6.98
CA ASP A 20 -1.00 -2.44 -6.06
C ASP A 20 -2.01 -3.07 -5.09
N ASN A 21 -2.89 -2.25 -4.48
CA ASN A 21 -3.92 -2.76 -3.58
C ASN A 21 -4.91 -3.72 -4.27
N TRP A 22 -5.29 -3.43 -5.53
CA TRP A 22 -6.23 -4.25 -6.29
C TRP A 22 -5.61 -5.54 -6.85
N VAL A 23 -4.29 -5.58 -7.06
CA VAL A 23 -3.56 -6.75 -7.55
C VAL A 23 -3.61 -7.93 -6.57
N VAL A 24 -3.79 -7.67 -5.27
CA VAL A 24 -3.85 -8.71 -4.24
C VAL A 24 -5.05 -9.66 -4.41
N SER A 25 -6.22 -9.14 -4.81
CA SER A 25 -7.45 -9.94 -4.94
C SER A 25 -7.32 -11.17 -5.86
N PRO A 26 -6.82 -11.05 -7.12
CA PRO A 26 -6.63 -12.22 -7.99
C PRO A 26 -5.44 -13.11 -7.60
N ILE A 27 -4.45 -12.59 -6.85
CA ILE A 27 -3.26 -13.34 -6.43
C ILE A 27 -3.50 -14.10 -5.11
N LEU A 28 -4.50 -13.69 -4.33
CA LEU A 28 -4.84 -14.30 -3.03
C LEU A 28 -4.97 -15.83 -3.08
N PRO A 29 -5.64 -16.46 -4.08
CA PRO A 29 -5.73 -17.91 -4.14
C PRO A 29 -4.37 -18.60 -4.34
N ALA A 30 -3.44 -17.98 -5.08
CA ALA A 30 -2.09 -18.50 -5.26
C ALA A 30 -1.30 -18.40 -3.95
N ILE A 31 -1.36 -17.26 -3.26
CA ILE A 31 -0.78 -17.06 -1.93
C ILE A 31 -1.33 -18.08 -0.92
N ALA A 32 -2.64 -18.32 -0.94
CA ALA A 32 -3.29 -19.31 -0.08
C ALA A 32 -2.77 -20.74 -0.35
N ASN A 33 -2.58 -21.08 -1.63
CA ASN A 33 -2.01 -22.38 -2.02
C ASN A 33 -0.57 -22.54 -1.53
N ASP A 34 0.27 -21.52 -1.70
CA ASP A 34 1.67 -21.52 -1.24
C ASP A 34 1.79 -21.62 0.28
N LEU A 35 0.84 -21.03 1.02
CA LEU A 35 0.76 -21.10 2.48
C LEU A 35 0.05 -22.37 3.00
N GLY A 36 -0.51 -23.20 2.11
CA GLY A 36 -1.29 -24.39 2.48
C GLY A 36 -2.60 -24.09 3.21
N LEU A 37 -3.15 -22.88 3.04
CA LEU A 37 -4.35 -22.40 3.72
C LEU A 37 -5.61 -22.68 2.90
N GLU A 38 -6.74 -22.84 3.60
CA GLU A 38 -8.04 -22.86 2.93
C GLU A 38 -8.42 -21.43 2.46
N ILE A 39 -9.16 -21.31 1.37
CA ILE A 39 -9.57 -20.00 0.81
C ILE A 39 -10.35 -19.16 1.84
N SER A 40 -11.11 -19.84 2.71
CA SER A 40 -11.78 -19.28 3.88
C SER A 40 -10.80 -18.52 4.81
N GLU A 41 -9.66 -19.13 5.11
CA GLU A 41 -8.62 -18.57 5.98
C GLU A 41 -7.83 -17.45 5.29
N ALA A 42 -7.63 -17.56 3.97
CA ALA A 42 -7.03 -16.49 3.19
C ALA A 42 -7.88 -15.20 3.19
N GLY A 43 -9.20 -15.32 3.27
CA GLY A 43 -10.11 -14.18 3.48
C GLY A 43 -9.89 -13.48 4.83
N LEU A 44 -9.48 -14.21 5.87
CA LEU A 44 -9.14 -13.63 7.17
C LEU A 44 -7.85 -12.80 7.13
N LEU A 45 -6.92 -13.11 6.22
CA LEU A 45 -5.74 -12.26 6.01
C LEU A 45 -6.13 -10.88 5.49
N ILE A 46 -7.15 -10.82 4.61
CA ILE A 46 -7.69 -9.56 4.10
C ILE A 46 -8.27 -8.72 5.23
N THR A 47 -9.12 -9.31 6.08
CA THR A 47 -9.71 -8.58 7.21
C THR A 47 -8.67 -8.20 8.26
N ALA A 48 -7.67 -9.04 8.49
CA ALA A 48 -6.57 -8.75 9.40
C ALA A 48 -5.72 -7.56 8.94
N TYR A 49 -5.46 -7.37 7.64
CA TYR A 49 -4.69 -6.20 7.16
C TYR A 49 -5.49 -4.88 7.30
N MET A 50 -6.81 -4.92 7.26
CA MET A 50 -7.63 -3.70 7.35
C MET A 50 -7.48 -2.98 8.70
N ILE A 51 -7.20 -3.72 9.78
CA ILE A 51 -7.00 -3.16 11.13
C ILE A 51 -5.79 -2.19 11.16
N PRO A 52 -4.55 -2.63 10.87
CA PRO A 52 -3.41 -1.73 10.83
C PRO A 52 -3.55 -0.68 9.71
N PHE A 53 -4.18 -1.01 8.58
CA PHE A 53 -4.42 -0.04 7.51
C PHE A 53 -5.25 1.16 7.99
N GLY A 54 -6.38 0.92 8.66
CA GLY A 54 -7.23 1.98 9.20
C GLY A 54 -6.54 2.78 10.32
N LEU A 55 -5.81 2.11 11.21
CA LEU A 55 -5.05 2.77 12.27
C LEU A 55 -3.98 3.71 11.72
N LEU A 56 -3.21 3.25 10.73
CA LEU A 56 -2.18 4.05 10.09
C LEU A 56 -2.80 5.25 9.35
N GLN A 57 -3.95 5.07 8.70
CA GLN A 57 -4.63 6.15 7.99
C GLN A 57 -5.04 7.30 8.92
N LEU A 58 -5.43 7.00 10.16
CA LEU A 58 -5.70 8.01 11.19
C LEU A 58 -4.43 8.75 11.63
N ILE A 59 -3.29 8.06 11.71
CA ILE A 59 -2.01 8.64 12.13
C ILE A 59 -1.41 9.55 11.04
N PHE A 60 -1.51 9.14 9.77
CA PHE A 60 -0.90 9.88 8.67
C PHE A 60 -1.49 11.28 8.46
N GLY A 61 -2.74 11.53 8.86
CA GLY A 61 -3.38 12.85 8.79
C GLY A 61 -2.66 13.90 9.65
N PRO A 62 -2.67 13.78 10.99
CA PRO A 62 -1.95 14.68 11.89
C PRO A 62 -0.44 14.72 11.62
N LEU A 63 0.15 13.60 11.19
CA LEU A 63 1.56 13.53 10.84
C LEU A 63 1.88 14.43 9.63
N ALA A 64 1.04 14.40 8.59
CA ALA A 64 1.18 15.25 7.41
C ALA A 64 0.99 16.73 7.72
N ASP A 65 0.11 17.07 8.67
CA ASP A 65 -0.11 18.44 9.10
C ASP A 65 1.04 18.97 9.97
N ARG A 66 1.68 18.12 10.78
CA ARG A 66 2.80 18.50 11.67
C ARG A 66 4.15 18.60 10.96
N TYR A 67 4.49 17.64 10.09
CA TYR A 67 5.80 17.56 9.42
C TYR A 67 5.78 18.09 7.99
N GLY A 68 4.62 18.54 7.51
CA GLY A 68 4.46 19.06 6.16
C GLY A 68 4.16 17.96 5.14
N LYS A 69 3.08 18.17 4.39
CA LYS A 69 2.49 17.21 3.43
C LYS A 69 3.51 16.66 2.43
N ARG A 70 4.44 17.49 1.94
CA ARG A 70 5.46 17.07 0.96
C ARG A 70 6.44 16.04 1.52
N GLN A 71 6.92 16.24 2.75
CA GLN A 71 7.88 15.32 3.38
C GLN A 71 7.22 13.99 3.71
N VAL A 72 6.00 14.03 4.26
CA VAL A 72 5.24 12.81 4.59
C VAL A 72 4.92 12.00 3.33
N ILE A 73 4.42 12.62 2.27
CA ILE A 73 4.15 11.92 1.00
C ILE A 73 5.43 11.27 0.45
N THR A 74 6.55 11.99 0.45
CA THR A 74 7.83 11.45 -0.07
C THR A 74 8.31 10.25 0.75
N PHE A 75 8.23 10.35 2.09
CA PHE A 75 8.64 9.27 2.99
C PHE A 75 7.75 8.03 2.85
N SER A 76 6.42 8.22 2.83
CA SER A 76 5.47 7.13 2.62
C SER A 76 5.68 6.43 1.27
N MET A 77 6.02 7.19 0.23
CA MET A 77 6.24 6.64 -1.12
C MET A 77 7.56 5.88 -1.23
N LEU A 78 8.62 6.33 -0.54
CA LEU A 78 9.87 5.58 -0.39
C LEU A 78 9.64 4.28 0.37
N PHE A 79 8.93 4.34 1.50
CA PHE A 79 8.60 3.17 2.29
C PHE A 79 7.78 2.15 1.48
N PHE A 80 6.75 2.63 0.76
CA PHE A 80 5.95 1.80 -0.15
C PHE A 80 6.83 1.12 -1.20
N THR A 81 7.72 1.85 -1.86
CA THR A 81 8.62 1.29 -2.89
C THR A 81 9.52 0.19 -2.33
N VAL A 82 10.09 0.39 -1.14
CA VAL A 82 10.94 -0.62 -0.48
C VAL A 82 10.11 -1.83 -0.07
N ALA A 83 8.94 -1.63 0.52
CA ALA A 83 8.05 -2.71 0.96
C ALA A 83 7.56 -3.56 -0.22
N THR A 84 7.07 -2.94 -1.29
CA THR A 84 6.65 -3.64 -2.51
C THR A 84 7.83 -4.37 -3.16
N GLY A 85 9.02 -3.76 -3.18
CA GLY A 85 10.23 -4.41 -3.68
C GLY A 85 10.62 -5.66 -2.86
N LEU A 86 10.49 -5.61 -1.54
CA LEU A 86 10.71 -6.77 -0.67
C LEU A 86 9.69 -7.88 -0.93
N CYS A 87 8.40 -7.53 -1.11
CA CYS A 87 7.37 -8.50 -1.48
C CYS A 87 7.68 -9.18 -2.81
N ALA A 88 8.14 -8.42 -3.81
CA ALA A 88 8.50 -8.97 -5.13
C ALA A 88 9.68 -9.96 -5.06
N ILE A 89 10.60 -9.78 -4.12
CA ILE A 89 11.75 -10.69 -3.93
C ILE A 89 11.35 -11.91 -3.08
N GLY A 90 10.44 -11.74 -2.11
CA GLY A 90 9.97 -12.83 -1.26
C GLY A 90 9.00 -13.79 -1.95
N VAL A 91 8.32 -13.33 -3.00
CA VAL A 91 7.44 -14.13 -3.87
C VAL A 91 8.22 -14.51 -5.15
N ALA A 92 9.36 -15.19 -4.97
CA ALA A 92 10.21 -15.70 -6.05
C ALA A 92 10.64 -17.15 -5.76
#